data_AF-A0A7X9I7N3-F1
#
_entry.id   AF-A0A7X9I7N3-F1
#
_cell.length_a   1.000
_cell.length_b   1.000
_cell.length_c   1.000
_cell.angle_alpha   90.00
_cell.angle_beta   90.00
_cell.angle_gamma   90.00
#
_symmetry.space_group_name_H-M   'P 1'
#
loop_
_entity.id
_entity.type
_entity.pdbx_description
1 polymer ?
#
loop_
_entity_poly.entity_id
_entity_poly.type
_entity_poly.pdbx_seq_one_letter_code
_entity_poly.pdbx_strand_id
1 'polypeptide(L)'
;MKKSLQKVSAICLAIMMLHSSVLMAELKPRERNILANEAKEIDLANSMIVDDSWNKLPGYKDRQFWEGITANIRQEYIKNAEEYLGYDWPVVKATDYLEFIRSGDRRQQVYAACSNALISLVMGELVEGKGRFIDQIINAVWYYSEQTWWGWSAHLGSQKAGPGLPDINDPYVDLGVGEITSNLSWTYYLFREEFDKIHPLISKRLLQEITNKSLTPYFIRDDFGYMGFKGGRPNNWNPWVNYNMLTSYLLVEKDPVKKVAEVQKIINSLDKFLNGYSDDGGCDEGPSYWGAAGALLYESLEILKNVTAGKFDVFDDPLIRNIGQYFHKVNIHAPYFINFADAEATTGGNPSIVYRYGKA
;
A
#
# COMPACT_ATOMS: atom_id res chain seq x y z
N MET A 1 30.63 15.25 60.47
CA MET A 1 29.55 15.52 59.49
C MET A 1 29.85 15.13 58.05
N LYS A 2 31.09 15.20 57.53
CA LYS A 2 31.38 14.83 56.12
C LYS A 2 31.37 13.33 55.77
N LYS A 3 31.55 12.42 56.74
CA LYS A 3 31.58 10.96 56.49
C LYS A 3 30.20 10.27 56.47
N SER A 4 29.13 10.90 56.97
CA SER A 4 27.77 10.32 56.93
C SER A 4 27.04 10.63 55.62
N LEU A 5 27.32 11.78 54.98
CA LEU A 5 26.72 12.14 53.68
C LEU A 5 27.18 11.21 52.53
N GLN A 6 28.42 10.72 52.55
CA GLN A 6 28.93 9.82 51.49
C GLN A 6 28.27 8.43 51.52
N LYS A 7 27.85 7.94 52.69
CA LYS A 7 27.13 6.65 52.78
C LYS A 7 25.66 6.76 52.34
N VAL A 8 25.01 7.89 52.57
CA VAL A 8 23.63 8.13 52.11
C VAL A 8 23.60 8.34 50.59
N SER A 9 24.59 9.03 50.01
CA SER A 9 24.67 9.22 48.56
C SER A 9 24.94 7.94 47.78
N ALA A 10 25.73 7.00 48.33
CA ALA A 10 26.02 5.71 47.69
C ALA A 10 24.82 4.75 47.71
N ILE A 11 23.99 4.80 48.76
CA ILE A 11 22.78 3.97 48.88
C ILE A 11 21.67 4.51 47.96
N CYS A 12 21.51 5.83 47.82
CA CYS A 12 20.56 6.41 46.87
C CYS A 12 20.94 6.16 45.39
N LEU A 13 22.24 6.14 45.05
CA LEU A 13 22.69 5.81 43.69
C LEU A 13 22.47 4.32 43.36
N ALA A 14 22.67 3.42 44.34
CA ALA A 14 22.42 1.99 44.14
C ALA A 14 20.92 1.66 44.03
N ILE A 15 20.05 2.38 44.75
CA ILE A 15 18.59 2.21 44.65
C ILE A 15 18.05 2.79 43.33
N MET A 16 18.64 3.86 42.80
CA MET A 16 18.29 4.41 41.47
C MET A 16 18.78 3.53 40.31
N MET A 17 19.89 2.80 40.45
CA MET A 17 20.36 1.83 39.44
C MET A 17 19.65 0.48 39.48
N LEU A 18 18.86 0.20 40.54
CA LEU A 18 18.07 -1.04 40.67
C LEU A 18 16.60 -0.88 40.22
N HIS A 19 16.18 0.32 39.79
CA HIS A 19 14.80 0.57 39.30
C HIS A 19 14.75 1.16 37.89
N SER A 20 15.88 1.24 37.18
CA SER A 20 15.91 1.59 35.76
C SER A 20 15.84 0.37 34.84
N SER A 21 15.16 -0.71 35.26
CA SER A 21 14.37 -1.45 34.30
C SER A 21 13.17 -0.56 34.00
N VAL A 22 13.34 0.36 33.04
CA VAL A 22 12.19 0.74 32.22
C VAL A 22 11.62 -0.60 31.77
N LEU A 23 10.50 -1.00 32.37
CA LEU A 23 9.63 -1.97 31.72
C LEU A 23 9.28 -1.28 30.41
N MET A 24 10.09 -1.51 29.37
CA MET A 24 9.59 -1.63 28.03
C MET A 24 8.58 -2.75 28.16
N ALA A 25 7.33 -2.40 28.47
CA ALA A 25 6.21 -3.28 28.28
C ALA A 25 6.14 -3.46 26.77
N GLU A 26 7.02 -4.30 26.21
CA GLU A 26 6.79 -4.89 24.92
C GLU A 26 5.49 -5.65 25.09
N LEU A 27 4.41 -5.08 24.55
CA LEU A 27 3.19 -5.82 24.28
C LEU A 27 3.63 -7.05 23.50
N LYS A 28 3.68 -8.20 24.17
CA LYS A 28 3.93 -9.46 23.48
C LYS A 28 2.81 -9.60 22.45
N PRO A 29 3.13 -9.65 21.15
CA PRO A 29 2.11 -9.81 20.13
C PRO A 29 1.26 -11.03 20.47
N ARG A 30 -0.05 -10.83 20.60
CA ARG A 30 -0.98 -11.95 20.76
C ARG A 30 -1.22 -12.51 19.37
N GLU A 31 -0.95 -13.79 19.18
CA GLU A 31 -1.29 -14.48 17.92
C GLU A 31 -2.81 -14.67 17.86
N ARG A 32 -3.54 -13.61 17.49
CA ARG A 32 -4.99 -13.61 17.31
C ARG A 32 -5.34 -14.37 16.03
N ASN A 33 -4.57 -14.13 14.97
CA ASN A 33 -4.72 -14.74 13.65
C ASN A 33 -6.18 -14.68 13.13
N ILE A 34 -6.79 -13.51 13.26
CA ILE A 34 -8.21 -13.26 12.94
C ILE A 34 -8.49 -13.65 11.48
N LEU A 35 -7.62 -13.21 10.57
CA LEU A 35 -7.84 -13.34 9.14
C LEU A 35 -7.57 -14.76 8.65
N ALA A 36 -6.53 -15.43 9.17
CA ALA A 36 -6.24 -16.82 8.82
C ALA A 36 -7.31 -17.78 9.36
N ASN A 37 -7.88 -17.50 10.54
CA ASN A 37 -9.00 -18.27 11.07
C ASN A 37 -10.24 -18.12 10.17
N GLU A 38 -10.60 -16.88 9.80
CA GLU A 38 -11.71 -16.62 8.87
C GLU A 38 -11.50 -17.33 7.53
N ALA A 39 -10.31 -17.20 6.93
CA ALA A 39 -9.96 -17.86 5.66
C ALA A 39 -10.18 -19.38 5.71
N LYS A 40 -9.86 -19.99 6.86
CA LYS A 40 -10.07 -21.42 7.09
C LYS A 40 -11.55 -21.76 7.28
N GLU A 41 -12.28 -20.96 8.05
CA GLU A 41 -13.71 -21.19 8.33
C GLU A 41 -14.56 -21.13 7.07
N ILE A 42 -14.28 -20.20 6.17
CA ILE A 42 -15.02 -20.05 4.92
C ILE A 42 -14.55 -20.99 3.81
N ASP A 43 -13.49 -21.76 4.03
CA ASP A 43 -12.77 -22.51 2.99
C ASP A 43 -12.40 -21.60 1.81
N LEU A 44 -11.44 -20.69 2.04
CA LEU A 44 -11.04 -19.63 1.11
C LEU A 44 -10.85 -20.15 -0.33
N ALA A 45 -10.21 -21.31 -0.49
CA ALA A 45 -9.93 -21.89 -1.79
C ALA A 45 -11.20 -22.19 -2.62
N ASN A 46 -12.28 -22.60 -1.95
CA ASN A 46 -13.56 -22.91 -2.58
C ASN A 46 -14.55 -21.74 -2.56
N SER A 47 -14.29 -20.70 -1.75
CA SER A 47 -15.16 -19.53 -1.60
C SER A 47 -14.73 -18.33 -2.45
N MET A 48 -13.48 -18.28 -2.92
CA MET A 48 -12.97 -17.15 -3.69
C MET A 48 -13.45 -17.17 -5.15
N ILE A 49 -13.93 -16.01 -5.62
CA ILE A 49 -14.20 -15.72 -7.03
C ILE A 49 -12.84 -15.50 -7.71
N VAL A 50 -12.45 -16.45 -8.56
CA VAL A 50 -11.11 -16.47 -9.19
C VAL A 50 -11.06 -15.82 -10.57
N ASP A 51 -12.21 -15.54 -11.18
CA ASP A 51 -12.32 -14.84 -12.46
C ASP A 51 -12.52 -13.32 -12.28
N ASP A 52 -12.61 -12.56 -13.37
CA ASP A 52 -12.69 -11.10 -13.31
C ASP A 52 -14.07 -10.59 -12.79
N SER A 53 -15.01 -11.46 -12.44
CA SER A 53 -16.36 -11.08 -11.98
C SER A 53 -16.41 -10.57 -10.53
N TRP A 54 -15.33 -10.74 -9.75
CA TRP A 54 -15.22 -10.16 -8.41
C TRP A 54 -15.22 -8.63 -8.46
N ASN A 55 -14.64 -8.05 -9.52
CA ASN A 55 -14.54 -6.61 -9.68
C ASN A 55 -15.83 -6.05 -10.27
N LYS A 56 -16.57 -5.28 -9.48
CA LYS A 56 -17.82 -4.61 -9.90
C LYS A 56 -17.61 -3.16 -10.35
N LEU A 57 -16.37 -2.69 -10.39
CA LEU A 57 -16.06 -1.35 -10.89
C LEU A 57 -16.26 -1.28 -12.41
N PRO A 58 -16.68 -0.12 -12.93
CA PRO A 58 -16.91 0.09 -14.35
C PRO A 58 -15.62 -0.08 -15.15
N GLY A 59 -15.67 -0.94 -16.18
CA GLY A 59 -14.56 -1.13 -17.10
C GLY A 59 -14.44 0.02 -18.11
N TYR A 60 -13.37 -0.01 -18.92
CA TYR A 60 -13.15 1.00 -19.96
C TYR A 60 -14.25 1.06 -21.02
N LYS A 61 -15.08 0.03 -21.20
CA LYS A 61 -16.17 0.05 -22.18
C LYS A 61 -17.53 0.52 -21.61
N ASP A 62 -17.61 0.76 -20.30
CA ASP A 62 -18.87 1.16 -19.64
C ASP A 62 -19.18 2.65 -19.85
N ARG A 63 -19.53 3.01 -21.08
CA ARG A 63 -19.82 4.39 -21.45
C ARG A 63 -21.02 4.96 -20.69
N GLN A 64 -22.02 4.13 -20.36
CA GLN A 64 -23.18 4.58 -19.58
C GLN A 64 -22.76 5.06 -18.18
N PHE A 65 -21.86 4.34 -17.49
CA PHE A 65 -21.32 4.80 -16.22
C PHE A 65 -20.53 6.11 -16.40
N TRP A 66 -19.54 6.12 -17.31
CA TRP A 66 -18.61 7.25 -17.46
C TRP A 66 -19.32 8.54 -17.91
N GLU A 67 -20.29 8.43 -18.81
CA GLU A 67 -21.14 9.55 -19.26
C GLU A 67 -22.20 9.94 -18.21
N GLY A 68 -22.47 9.08 -17.22
CA GLY A 68 -23.38 9.33 -16.12
C GLY A 68 -22.80 10.16 -14.97
N ILE A 69 -21.46 10.23 -14.84
CA ILE A 69 -20.77 11.07 -13.84
C ILE A 69 -21.14 12.55 -14.07
N THR A 70 -21.32 13.36 -13.04
CA THR A 70 -21.70 14.79 -13.22
C THR A 70 -20.74 15.55 -14.14
N ALA A 71 -21.28 16.38 -15.04
CA ALA A 71 -20.53 17.00 -16.12
C ALA A 71 -19.31 17.82 -15.67
N ASN A 72 -19.41 18.55 -14.55
CA ASN A 72 -18.29 19.30 -13.97
C ASN A 72 -17.14 18.39 -13.53
N ILE A 73 -17.45 17.27 -12.87
CA ILE A 73 -16.46 16.27 -12.43
C ILE A 73 -15.79 15.64 -13.66
N ARG A 74 -16.56 15.29 -14.69
CA ARG A 74 -15.99 14.75 -15.94
C ARG A 74 -15.03 15.74 -16.59
N GLN A 75 -15.44 17.01 -16.69
CA GLN A 75 -14.61 18.07 -17.27
C GLN A 75 -13.32 18.28 -16.47
N GLU A 76 -13.36 18.15 -15.15
CA GLU A 76 -12.17 18.24 -14.29
C GLU A 76 -11.18 17.11 -14.57
N TYR A 77 -11.62 15.85 -14.62
CA TYR A 77 -10.74 14.72 -14.98
C TYR A 77 -10.15 14.85 -16.38
N ILE A 78 -10.96 15.28 -17.36
CA ILE A 78 -10.48 15.51 -18.72
C ILE A 78 -9.44 16.62 -18.76
N LYS A 79 -9.72 17.76 -18.10
CA LYS A 79 -8.80 18.89 -18.05
C LYS A 79 -7.47 18.50 -17.40
N ASN A 80 -7.51 17.76 -16.30
CA ASN A 80 -6.29 17.30 -15.63
C ASN A 80 -5.46 16.39 -16.54
N ALA A 81 -6.11 15.52 -17.33
CA ALA A 81 -5.41 14.68 -18.31
C ALA A 81 -4.82 15.49 -19.49
N GLU A 82 -5.50 16.55 -19.92
CA GLU A 82 -5.05 17.44 -21.00
C GLU A 82 -3.72 18.11 -20.69
N GLU A 83 -3.44 18.43 -19.42
CA GLU A 83 -2.16 18.98 -18.97
C GLU A 83 -0.97 18.04 -19.27
N TYR A 84 -1.23 16.76 -19.50
CA TYR A 84 -0.22 15.73 -19.75
C TYR A 84 -0.15 15.23 -21.19
N LEU A 85 -0.92 15.79 -22.14
CA LEU A 85 -0.85 15.38 -23.56
C LEU A 85 0.53 15.60 -24.18
N GLY A 86 1.25 16.63 -23.72
CA GLY A 86 2.63 16.94 -24.11
C GLY A 86 3.67 16.54 -23.07
N TYR A 87 3.35 15.65 -22.12
CA TYR A 87 4.26 15.31 -21.03
C TYR A 87 5.53 14.63 -21.57
N ASP A 88 6.68 15.13 -21.13
CA ASP A 88 8.00 14.57 -21.42
C ASP A 88 8.42 13.65 -20.29
N TRP A 89 8.31 12.34 -20.50
CA TRP A 89 8.60 11.33 -19.49
C TRP A 89 10.12 11.32 -19.19
N PRO A 90 10.52 11.72 -17.97
CA PRO A 90 11.93 11.89 -17.66
C PRO A 90 12.64 10.54 -17.57
N VAL A 91 13.92 10.46 -17.93
CA VAL A 91 14.72 9.26 -17.65
C VAL A 91 15.16 9.25 -16.18
N VAL A 92 14.92 8.16 -15.46
CA VAL A 92 15.50 7.94 -14.13
C VAL A 92 16.93 7.43 -14.28
N LYS A 93 17.91 8.23 -13.87
CA LYS A 93 19.34 7.92 -14.03
C LYS A 93 19.87 7.22 -12.78
N ALA A 94 20.97 6.48 -12.93
CA ALA A 94 21.72 5.91 -11.80
C ALA A 94 22.06 6.97 -10.73
N THR A 95 22.37 8.20 -11.14
CA THR A 95 22.67 9.30 -10.23
C THR A 95 21.47 9.79 -9.44
N ASP A 96 20.23 9.58 -9.92
CA ASP A 96 19.03 9.94 -9.17
C ASP A 96 18.81 8.99 -7.98
N TYR A 97 19.14 7.70 -8.12
CA TYR A 97 19.14 6.77 -6.98
C TYR A 97 20.27 7.08 -5.99
N LEU A 98 21.48 7.34 -6.50
CA LEU A 98 22.66 7.64 -5.68
C LEU A 98 22.52 8.95 -4.91
N GLU A 99 21.63 9.85 -5.32
CA GLU A 99 21.44 11.14 -4.65
C GLU A 99 21.06 10.97 -3.17
N PHE A 100 20.28 9.94 -2.85
CA PHE A 100 19.91 9.66 -1.46
C PHE A 100 21.13 9.39 -0.56
N ILE A 101 22.12 8.64 -1.04
CA ILE A 101 23.34 8.36 -0.23
C ILE A 101 24.33 9.54 -0.23
N ARG A 102 24.15 10.52 -1.12
CA ARG A 102 25.01 11.72 -1.20
C ARG A 102 24.51 12.83 -0.29
N SER A 103 23.21 13.09 -0.30
CA SER A 103 22.60 14.25 0.38
C SER A 103 21.41 13.89 1.27
N GLY A 104 20.87 12.68 1.18
CA GLY A 104 19.59 12.30 1.80
C GLY A 104 18.37 12.70 0.98
N ASP A 105 18.53 13.41 -0.14
CA ASP A 105 17.42 13.78 -1.02
C ASP A 105 16.84 12.55 -1.71
N ARG A 106 15.54 12.33 -1.51
CA ARG A 106 14.78 11.20 -2.04
C ARG A 106 14.28 11.44 -3.46
N ARG A 107 14.38 12.67 -3.97
CA ARG A 107 13.86 13.12 -5.28
C ARG A 107 12.36 12.82 -5.42
N GLN A 108 11.62 12.77 -4.30
CA GLN A 108 10.24 12.28 -4.21
C GLN A 108 9.29 12.99 -5.17
N GLN A 109 9.45 14.31 -5.33
CA GLN A 109 8.61 15.10 -6.23
C GLN A 109 8.72 14.67 -7.70
N VAL A 110 9.91 14.22 -8.13
CA VAL A 110 10.14 13.77 -9.52
C VAL A 110 9.39 12.46 -9.78
N TYR A 111 9.44 11.51 -8.84
CA TYR A 111 8.73 10.23 -8.97
C TYR A 111 7.21 10.40 -8.84
N ALA A 112 6.76 11.27 -7.92
CA ALA A 112 5.33 11.57 -7.74
C ALA A 112 4.71 12.22 -8.99
N ALA A 113 5.45 13.08 -9.70
CA ALA A 113 4.96 13.73 -10.91
C ALA A 113 4.60 12.71 -12.01
N CYS A 114 5.41 11.66 -12.18
CA CYS A 114 5.13 10.60 -13.16
C CYS A 114 3.91 9.74 -12.79
N SER A 115 3.76 9.42 -11.49
CA SER A 115 2.58 8.68 -11.00
C SER A 115 1.30 9.50 -11.21
N ASN A 116 1.34 10.80 -10.89
CA ASN A 116 0.23 11.73 -11.12
C ASN A 116 -0.12 11.87 -12.60
N ALA A 117 0.88 11.93 -13.49
CA ALA A 117 0.67 11.96 -14.93
C ALA A 117 -0.08 10.69 -15.39
N LEU A 118 0.40 9.50 -15.02
CA LEU A 118 -0.25 8.23 -15.36
C LEU A 118 -1.70 8.18 -14.86
N ILE A 119 -1.93 8.48 -13.58
CA ILE A 119 -3.27 8.45 -12.99
C ILE A 119 -4.21 9.45 -13.69
N SER A 120 -3.74 10.66 -13.95
CA SER A 120 -4.53 11.69 -14.62
C SER A 120 -4.92 11.26 -16.04
N LEU A 121 -3.96 10.74 -16.81
CA LEU A 121 -4.19 10.25 -18.17
C LEU A 121 -5.17 9.07 -18.19
N VAL A 122 -4.98 8.09 -17.30
CA VAL A 122 -5.88 6.93 -17.15
C VAL A 122 -7.30 7.39 -16.82
N MET A 123 -7.47 8.25 -15.83
CA MET A 123 -8.80 8.74 -15.43
C MET A 123 -9.44 9.61 -16.51
N GLY A 124 -8.67 10.46 -17.19
CA GLY A 124 -9.15 11.24 -18.32
C GLY A 124 -9.63 10.37 -19.48
N GLU A 125 -8.90 9.31 -19.80
CA GLU A 125 -9.30 8.36 -20.85
C GLU A 125 -10.50 7.52 -20.45
N LEU A 126 -10.59 7.05 -19.19
CA LEU A 126 -11.78 6.36 -18.69
C LEU A 126 -13.03 7.21 -18.87
N VAL A 127 -12.95 8.48 -18.45
CA VAL A 127 -14.06 9.44 -18.52
C VAL A 127 -14.39 9.84 -19.97
N GLU A 128 -13.39 10.11 -20.80
CA GLU A 128 -13.61 10.61 -22.17
C GLU A 128 -13.88 9.51 -23.20
N GLY A 129 -13.09 8.42 -23.18
CA GLY A 129 -13.23 7.27 -24.07
C GLY A 129 -13.00 7.57 -25.56
N LYS A 130 -12.14 8.53 -25.89
CA LYS A 130 -11.87 8.95 -27.28
C LYS A 130 -10.49 8.51 -27.80
N GLY A 131 -9.68 7.89 -26.96
CA GLY A 131 -8.37 7.34 -27.31
C GLY A 131 -7.23 8.35 -27.37
N ARG A 132 -7.47 9.66 -27.21
CA ARG A 132 -6.43 10.67 -27.40
C ARG A 132 -5.38 10.72 -26.29
N PHE A 133 -5.64 10.09 -25.14
CA PHE A 133 -4.65 9.97 -24.05
C PHE A 133 -3.88 8.65 -24.12
N ILE A 134 -4.32 7.69 -24.94
CA ILE A 134 -3.75 6.33 -25.00
C ILE A 134 -2.25 6.35 -25.30
N ASP A 135 -1.79 7.19 -26.23
CA ASP A 135 -0.36 7.28 -26.56
C ASP A 135 0.49 7.68 -25.34
N GLN A 136 0.00 8.60 -24.51
CA GLN A 136 0.71 9.00 -23.29
C GLN A 136 0.64 7.93 -22.19
N ILE A 137 -0.46 7.16 -22.13
CA ILE A 137 -0.54 5.99 -21.24
C ILE A 137 0.45 4.91 -21.69
N ILE A 138 0.61 4.68 -23.00
CA ILE A 138 1.62 3.76 -23.56
C ILE A 138 3.04 4.26 -23.23
N ASN A 139 3.30 5.56 -23.34
CA ASN A 139 4.58 6.13 -22.93
C ASN A 139 4.86 5.92 -21.43
N ALA A 140 3.84 6.03 -20.57
CA ALA A 140 3.96 5.71 -19.15
C ALA A 140 4.34 4.24 -18.94
N VAL A 141 3.70 3.32 -19.66
CA VAL A 141 4.04 1.88 -19.65
C VAL A 141 5.51 1.68 -20.01
N TRP A 142 5.99 2.33 -21.07
CA TRP A 142 7.39 2.23 -21.49
C TRP A 142 8.34 2.84 -20.45
N TYR A 143 8.02 4.03 -19.93
CA TYR A 143 8.79 4.71 -18.90
C TYR A 143 9.01 3.83 -17.66
N TYR A 144 7.94 3.25 -17.09
CA TYR A 144 8.07 2.34 -15.95
C TYR A 144 8.76 1.03 -16.33
N SER A 145 8.57 0.54 -17.56
CA SER A 145 9.27 -0.66 -18.03
C SER A 145 10.78 -0.45 -18.13
N GLU A 146 11.26 0.72 -18.54
CA GLU A 146 12.70 1.04 -18.63
C GLU A 146 13.33 1.38 -17.28
N GLN A 147 12.55 1.75 -16.27
CA GLN A 147 13.08 2.00 -14.94
C GLN A 147 13.59 0.71 -14.28
N THR A 148 14.82 0.74 -13.78
CA THR A 148 15.43 -0.40 -13.09
C THR A 148 14.63 -0.83 -11.86
N TRP A 149 14.08 0.12 -11.09
CA TRP A 149 13.31 -0.14 -9.89
C TRP A 149 12.29 0.98 -9.64
N TRP A 150 11.12 0.65 -9.08
CA TRP A 150 10.01 1.62 -8.90
C TRP A 150 9.89 2.18 -7.48
N GLY A 151 10.70 1.67 -6.56
CA GLY A 151 10.61 2.02 -5.15
C GLY A 151 11.26 3.35 -4.80
N TRP A 152 11.12 3.74 -3.54
CA TRP A 152 11.71 4.96 -3.03
C TRP A 152 13.17 4.71 -2.67
N SER A 153 14.08 5.52 -3.20
CA SER A 153 15.54 5.33 -3.02
C SER A 153 15.98 5.24 -1.55
N ALA A 154 15.22 5.88 -0.64
CA ALA A 154 15.42 5.79 0.81
C ALA A 154 15.29 4.36 1.37
N HIS A 155 14.59 3.46 0.68
CA HIS A 155 14.29 2.11 1.14
C HIS A 155 15.26 1.06 0.61
N LEU A 156 16.15 1.42 -0.32
CA LEU A 156 17.14 0.51 -0.92
C LEU A 156 18.08 -0.11 0.12
N GLY A 157 18.26 0.49 1.29
CA GLY A 157 19.04 -0.12 2.37
C GLY A 157 18.54 -1.50 2.83
N SER A 158 17.32 -1.88 2.46
CA SER A 158 16.73 -3.19 2.79
C SER A 158 17.20 -4.33 1.90
N GLN A 159 17.78 -4.05 0.74
CA GLN A 159 18.39 -5.08 -0.12
C GLN A 159 19.78 -5.47 0.40
N LYS A 160 20.27 -6.65 0.03
CA LYS A 160 21.58 -7.18 0.49
C LYS A 160 22.77 -6.31 0.10
N ALA A 161 22.71 -5.69 -1.07
CA ALA A 161 23.77 -4.80 -1.58
C ALA A 161 23.88 -3.47 -0.80
N GLY A 162 22.91 -3.15 0.06
CA GLY A 162 22.84 -1.87 0.77
C GLY A 162 22.25 -0.74 -0.09
N PRO A 163 22.26 0.51 0.40
CA PRO A 163 21.58 1.63 -0.26
C PRO A 163 22.35 2.15 -1.49
N GLY A 164 21.66 2.92 -2.35
CA GLY A 164 22.28 3.74 -3.38
C GLY A 164 21.93 3.36 -4.83
N LEU A 165 22.06 2.09 -5.21
CA LEU A 165 21.63 1.59 -6.51
C LEU A 165 20.77 0.35 -6.36
N PRO A 166 19.69 0.18 -7.14
CA PRO A 166 18.89 -1.04 -7.11
C PRO A 166 19.69 -2.24 -7.67
N ASP A 167 19.72 -3.34 -6.90
CA ASP A 167 20.27 -4.61 -7.37
C ASP A 167 19.15 -5.46 -8.00
N ILE A 168 19.20 -5.63 -9.32
CA ILE A 168 18.21 -6.43 -10.06
C ILE A 168 18.22 -7.91 -9.67
N ASN A 169 19.29 -8.39 -9.01
CA ASN A 169 19.42 -9.78 -8.58
C ASN A 169 18.89 -10.01 -7.15
N ASP A 170 18.55 -8.93 -6.43
CA ASP A 170 17.90 -8.98 -5.11
C ASP A 170 16.69 -8.04 -5.09
N PRO A 171 15.67 -8.28 -5.94
CA PRO A 171 14.53 -7.38 -6.07
C PRO A 171 13.79 -7.22 -4.74
N TYR A 172 13.59 -5.96 -4.34
CA TYR A 172 12.90 -5.58 -3.13
C TYR A 172 11.59 -4.86 -3.45
N VAL A 173 10.49 -5.28 -2.82
CA VAL A 173 9.17 -4.67 -3.00
C VAL A 173 8.91 -3.77 -1.80
N ASP A 174 8.97 -2.46 -2.00
CA ASP A 174 8.68 -1.45 -0.98
C ASP A 174 7.32 -0.76 -1.26
N LEU A 175 7.06 0.33 -0.52
CA LEU A 175 5.86 1.16 -0.69
C LEU A 175 5.66 1.66 -2.13
N GLY A 176 6.73 2.18 -2.74
CA GLY A 176 6.69 2.74 -4.10
C GLY A 176 6.52 1.65 -5.16
N VAL A 177 7.24 0.53 -5.04
CA VAL A 177 7.03 -0.63 -5.91
C VAL A 177 5.59 -1.11 -5.80
N GLY A 178 5.04 -1.20 -4.59
CA GLY A 178 3.65 -1.58 -4.37
C GLY A 178 2.68 -0.67 -5.12
N GLU A 179 2.74 0.64 -4.88
CA GLU A 179 1.86 1.63 -5.50
C GLU A 179 1.92 1.58 -7.04
N ILE A 180 3.13 1.59 -7.61
CA ILE A 180 3.32 1.53 -9.06
C ILE A 180 2.80 0.20 -9.63
N THR A 181 3.01 -0.91 -8.94
CA THR A 181 2.47 -2.22 -9.36
C THR A 181 0.95 -2.18 -9.46
N SER A 182 0.26 -1.63 -8.46
CA SER A 182 -1.20 -1.50 -8.46
C SER A 182 -1.69 -0.61 -9.59
N ASN A 183 -1.09 0.58 -9.77
CA ASN A 183 -1.43 1.51 -10.85
C ASN A 183 -1.26 0.88 -12.25
N LEU A 184 -0.16 0.16 -12.45
CA LEU A 184 0.13 -0.54 -13.71
C LEU A 184 -0.78 -1.76 -13.93
N SER A 185 -1.15 -2.49 -12.87
CA SER A 185 -2.12 -3.59 -12.94
C SER A 185 -3.51 -3.10 -13.34
N TRP A 186 -3.97 -1.98 -12.78
CA TRP A 186 -5.21 -1.32 -13.22
C TRP A 186 -5.13 -0.86 -14.67
N THR A 187 -4.01 -0.23 -15.05
CA THR A 187 -3.77 0.21 -16.44
C THR A 187 -3.83 -0.98 -17.40
N TYR A 188 -3.20 -2.11 -17.06
CA TYR A 188 -3.29 -3.35 -17.83
C TYR A 188 -4.73 -3.86 -17.93
N TYR A 189 -5.41 -4.00 -16.79
CA TYR A 189 -6.78 -4.53 -16.72
C TYR A 189 -7.75 -3.70 -17.58
N LEU A 190 -7.65 -2.37 -17.52
CA LEU A 190 -8.55 -1.44 -18.20
C LEU A 190 -8.27 -1.31 -19.69
N PHE A 191 -6.99 -1.27 -20.10
CA PHE A 191 -6.60 -0.85 -21.46
C PHE A 191 -5.93 -1.92 -22.31
N ARG A 192 -5.69 -3.15 -21.81
CA ARG A 192 -5.00 -4.20 -22.59
C ARG A 192 -5.58 -4.39 -24.00
N GLU A 193 -6.90 -4.34 -24.16
CA GLU A 193 -7.55 -4.52 -25.47
C GLU A 193 -7.31 -3.33 -26.40
N GLU A 194 -7.21 -2.11 -25.88
CA GLU A 194 -6.88 -0.93 -26.68
C GLU A 194 -5.40 -0.91 -27.06
N PHE A 195 -4.53 -1.30 -26.13
CA PHE A 195 -3.11 -1.49 -26.39
C PHE A 195 -2.88 -2.54 -27.48
N ASP A 196 -3.60 -3.66 -27.44
CA ASP A 196 -3.44 -4.76 -28.40
C ASP A 196 -3.90 -4.39 -29.81
N LYS A 197 -4.83 -3.43 -29.97
CA LYS A 197 -5.20 -2.87 -31.28
C LYS A 197 -4.06 -2.05 -31.90
N ILE A 198 -3.26 -1.38 -31.07
CA ILE A 198 -2.10 -0.60 -31.51
C ILE A 198 -0.92 -1.53 -31.75
N HIS A 199 -0.49 -2.27 -30.72
CA HIS A 199 0.54 -3.29 -30.83
C HIS A 199 0.53 -4.27 -29.64
N PRO A 200 0.46 -5.59 -29.86
CA PRO A 200 0.33 -6.59 -28.78
C PRO A 200 1.56 -6.70 -27.86
N LEU A 201 2.69 -6.06 -28.18
CA LEU A 201 3.86 -6.03 -27.28
C LEU A 201 3.67 -5.06 -26.11
N ILE A 202 2.75 -4.10 -26.20
CA ILE A 202 2.53 -3.11 -25.13
C ILE A 202 1.98 -3.83 -23.89
N SER A 203 0.86 -4.55 -24.05
CA SER A 203 0.23 -5.29 -22.95
C SER A 203 1.12 -6.42 -22.43
N LYS A 204 1.80 -7.14 -23.33
CA LYS A 204 2.74 -8.21 -22.98
C LYS A 204 3.91 -7.70 -22.15
N ARG A 205 4.53 -6.59 -22.56
CA ARG A 205 5.64 -6.00 -21.82
C ARG A 205 5.17 -5.48 -20.46
N LEU A 206 4.05 -4.77 -20.41
CA LEU A 206 3.47 -4.28 -19.16
C LEU A 206 3.27 -5.42 -18.14
N LEU A 207 2.63 -6.51 -18.57
CA LEU A 207 2.41 -7.67 -17.70
C LEU A 207 3.73 -8.33 -17.25
N GLN A 208 4.70 -8.46 -18.16
CA GLN A 208 6.01 -9.04 -17.86
C GLN A 208 6.76 -8.23 -16.79
N GLU A 209 6.76 -6.90 -16.90
CA GLU A 209 7.46 -6.01 -15.96
C GLU A 209 6.79 -6.02 -14.58
N ILE A 210 5.46 -5.91 -14.52
CA ILE A 210 4.68 -6.05 -13.27
C ILE A 210 5.01 -7.39 -12.58
N THR A 211 5.03 -8.47 -13.35
CA THR A 211 5.25 -9.83 -12.84
C THR A 211 6.68 -10.00 -12.32
N ASN A 212 7.68 -9.57 -13.07
CA ASN A 212 9.09 -9.86 -12.78
C ASN A 212 9.68 -8.92 -11.72
N LYS A 213 9.32 -7.63 -11.73
CA LYS A 213 9.88 -6.64 -10.80
C LYS A 213 9.19 -6.66 -9.44
N SER A 214 7.94 -7.14 -9.37
CA SER A 214 7.11 -6.98 -8.18
C SER A 214 6.40 -8.26 -7.74
N LEU A 215 5.46 -8.77 -8.54
CA LEU A 215 4.56 -9.84 -8.08
C LEU A 215 5.28 -11.16 -7.77
N THR A 216 6.22 -11.56 -8.62
CA THR A 216 7.00 -12.78 -8.40
C THR A 216 7.95 -12.63 -7.20
N PRO A 217 8.80 -11.58 -7.11
CA PRO A 217 9.61 -11.33 -5.92
C PRO A 217 8.80 -11.31 -4.62
N TYR A 218 7.64 -10.63 -4.60
CA TYR A 218 6.77 -10.58 -3.43
C TYR A 218 6.24 -11.96 -3.05
N PHE A 219 5.76 -12.74 -4.03
CA PHE A 219 5.16 -14.05 -3.76
C PHE A 219 6.18 -15.07 -3.22
N ILE A 220 7.39 -15.12 -3.80
CA ILE A 220 8.38 -16.16 -3.44
C ILE A 220 9.21 -15.85 -2.20
N ARG A 221 9.26 -14.58 -1.76
CA ARG A 221 10.10 -14.14 -0.64
C ARG A 221 9.28 -13.91 0.64
N ASP A 222 9.78 -14.41 1.76
CA ASP A 222 9.18 -14.22 3.09
C ASP A 222 10.10 -13.43 4.03
N ASP A 223 11.11 -12.74 3.48
CA ASP A 223 12.16 -12.07 4.23
C ASP A 223 12.05 -10.55 4.26
N PHE A 224 11.02 -9.97 3.63
CA PHE A 224 10.74 -8.56 3.78
C PHE A 224 10.20 -8.28 5.19
N GLY A 225 10.93 -7.48 5.98
CA GLY A 225 10.65 -7.30 7.41
C GLY A 225 9.22 -6.85 7.72
N TYR A 226 8.63 -6.01 6.87
CA TYR A 226 7.24 -5.57 7.03
C TYR A 226 6.23 -6.72 6.91
N MET A 227 6.56 -7.86 6.28
CA MET A 227 5.64 -9.00 6.20
C MET A 227 5.38 -9.66 7.55
N GLY A 228 6.34 -9.53 8.49
CA GLY A 228 6.24 -10.11 9.84
C GLY A 228 6.50 -11.61 9.94
N PHE A 229 6.82 -12.31 8.84
CA PHE A 229 7.05 -13.76 8.85
C PHE A 229 8.30 -14.20 9.61
N LYS A 230 9.30 -13.32 9.75
CA LYS A 230 10.55 -13.58 10.48
C LYS A 230 10.61 -12.94 11.87
N GLY A 231 9.45 -12.57 12.41
CA GLY A 231 9.34 -11.85 13.68
C GLY A 231 9.49 -10.33 13.54
N GLY A 232 9.46 -9.63 14.68
CA GLY A 232 9.31 -8.18 14.72
C GLY A 232 7.84 -7.74 14.64
N ARG A 233 7.60 -6.46 14.91
CA ARG A 233 6.27 -5.85 14.84
C ARG A 233 6.14 -5.09 13.52
N PRO A 234 5.26 -5.52 12.59
CA PRO A 234 5.01 -4.77 11.37
C PRO A 234 4.43 -3.39 11.65
N ASN A 235 4.80 -2.41 10.81
CA ASN A 235 4.26 -1.04 10.80
C ASN A 235 3.31 -0.85 9.60
N ASN A 236 2.96 0.40 9.27
CA ASN A 236 2.09 0.75 8.13
C ASN A 236 2.55 0.17 6.77
N TRP A 237 3.82 -0.20 6.61
CA TRP A 237 4.28 -0.78 5.36
C TRP A 237 3.59 -2.11 5.05
N ASN A 238 3.18 -2.84 6.09
CA ASN A 238 2.48 -4.09 5.93
C ASN A 238 1.14 -3.93 5.21
N PRO A 239 0.13 -3.22 5.74
CA PRO A 239 -1.12 -3.03 5.03
C PRO A 239 -0.94 -2.28 3.71
N TRP A 240 0.01 -1.34 3.62
CA TRP A 240 0.28 -0.64 2.36
C TRP A 240 0.71 -1.56 1.23
N VAL A 241 1.77 -2.35 1.43
CA VAL A 241 2.27 -3.23 0.36
C VAL A 241 1.28 -4.37 0.12
N ASN A 242 0.70 -4.95 1.17
CA ASN A 242 -0.27 -6.03 1.04
C ASN A 242 -1.52 -5.60 0.25
N TYR A 243 -2.07 -4.41 0.49
CA TYR A 243 -3.20 -3.90 -0.28
C TYR A 243 -2.90 -3.80 -1.78
N ASN A 244 -1.73 -3.23 -2.12
CA ASN A 244 -1.32 -3.07 -3.51
C ASN A 244 -1.07 -4.42 -4.18
N MET A 245 -0.40 -5.36 -3.50
CA MET A 245 -0.15 -6.71 -4.04
C MET A 245 -1.45 -7.50 -4.19
N LEU A 246 -2.34 -7.46 -3.20
CA LEU A 246 -3.66 -8.09 -3.26
C LEU A 246 -4.43 -7.62 -4.50
N THR A 247 -4.52 -6.30 -4.68
CA THR A 247 -5.20 -5.68 -5.82
C THR A 247 -4.58 -6.17 -7.13
N SER A 248 -3.25 -6.13 -7.25
CA SER A 248 -2.56 -6.58 -8.45
C SER A 248 -2.76 -8.06 -8.76
N TYR A 249 -2.61 -8.96 -7.77
CA TYR A 249 -2.83 -10.40 -7.98
C TYR A 249 -4.25 -10.70 -8.48
N LEU A 250 -5.26 -10.06 -7.89
CA LEU A 250 -6.66 -10.26 -8.29
C LEU A 250 -6.94 -9.78 -9.72
N LEU A 251 -6.27 -8.73 -10.18
CA LEU A 251 -6.42 -8.17 -11.53
C LEU A 251 -5.66 -8.97 -12.61
N VAL A 252 -4.45 -9.45 -12.31
CA VAL A 252 -3.54 -9.98 -13.34
C VAL A 252 -3.32 -11.49 -13.30
N GLU A 253 -3.39 -12.16 -12.14
CA GLU A 253 -3.19 -13.60 -12.05
C GLU A 253 -4.36 -14.34 -12.71
N LYS A 254 -4.06 -15.35 -13.53
CA LYS A 254 -5.06 -16.13 -14.28
C LYS A 254 -5.08 -17.60 -13.86
N ASP A 255 -4.05 -18.09 -13.19
CA ASP A 255 -4.09 -19.40 -12.52
C ASP A 255 -4.88 -19.29 -11.21
N PRO A 256 -6.05 -19.93 -11.10
CA PRO A 256 -6.91 -19.83 -9.92
C PRO A 256 -6.25 -20.39 -8.65
N VAL A 257 -5.44 -21.45 -8.78
CA VAL A 257 -4.76 -22.07 -7.63
C VAL A 257 -3.66 -21.15 -7.12
N LYS A 258 -2.88 -20.56 -8.04
CA LYS A 258 -1.85 -19.59 -7.69
C LYS A 258 -2.44 -18.33 -7.07
N LYS A 259 -3.55 -17.81 -7.62
CA LYS A 259 -4.26 -16.65 -7.08
C LYS A 259 -4.72 -16.87 -5.63
N VAL A 260 -5.28 -18.04 -5.32
CA VAL A 260 -5.66 -18.38 -3.93
C VAL A 260 -4.44 -18.39 -3.01
N ALA A 261 -3.32 -18.96 -3.45
CA ALA A 261 -2.10 -19.00 -2.65
C ALA A 261 -1.50 -17.61 -2.41
N GLU A 262 -1.53 -16.74 -3.42
CA GLU A 262 -1.12 -15.34 -3.33
C GLU A 262 -1.99 -14.58 -2.31
N VAL A 263 -3.32 -14.72 -2.40
CA VAL A 263 -4.26 -14.11 -1.43
C VAL A 263 -4.06 -14.67 -0.01
N GLN A 264 -3.81 -15.97 0.13
CA GLN A 264 -3.54 -16.57 1.44
C GLN A 264 -2.26 -16.00 2.07
N LYS A 265 -1.21 -15.72 1.28
CA LYS A 265 0.00 -15.06 1.77
C LYS A 265 -0.28 -13.65 2.26
N ILE A 266 -1.10 -12.88 1.54
CA ILE A 266 -1.55 -11.55 1.96
C ILE A 266 -2.25 -11.62 3.32
N ILE A 267 -3.23 -12.52 3.46
CA ILE A 267 -3.99 -12.75 4.71
C ILE A 267 -3.04 -13.03 5.87
N ASN A 268 -2.09 -13.96 5.68
CA ASN A 268 -1.13 -14.33 6.72
C ASN A 268 -0.22 -13.15 7.12
N SER A 269 0.14 -12.28 6.17
CA SER A 269 0.98 -11.11 6.44
C SER A 269 0.21 -10.01 7.17
N LEU A 270 -1.04 -9.74 6.77
CA LEU A 270 -1.92 -8.79 7.46
C LEU A 270 -2.23 -9.24 8.89
N ASP A 271 -2.34 -10.54 9.14
CA ASP A 271 -2.47 -11.08 10.49
C ASP A 271 -1.27 -10.73 11.38
N LYS A 272 -0.04 -10.68 10.83
CA LYS A 272 1.13 -10.25 11.61
C LYS A 272 1.03 -8.78 12.02
N PHE A 273 0.45 -7.93 11.18
CA PHE A 273 0.15 -6.54 11.54
C PHE A 273 -0.91 -6.46 12.65
N LEU A 274 -2.03 -7.18 12.51
CA LEU A 274 -3.09 -7.23 13.53
C LEU A 274 -2.64 -7.79 14.87
N ASN A 275 -1.79 -8.81 14.88
CA ASN A 275 -1.22 -9.38 16.09
C ASN A 275 -0.35 -8.37 16.86
N GLY A 276 0.18 -7.37 16.18
CA GLY A 276 0.93 -6.26 16.76
C GLY A 276 0.07 -5.12 17.32
N TYR A 277 -1.22 -5.05 17.01
CA TYR A 277 -2.09 -3.98 17.53
C TYR A 277 -2.51 -4.23 18.99
N SER A 278 -2.68 -3.14 19.73
CA SER A 278 -3.37 -3.11 21.03
C SER A 278 -4.87 -3.33 20.83
N ASP A 279 -5.56 -3.86 21.85
CA ASP A 279 -7.00 -4.16 21.78
C ASP A 279 -7.88 -2.90 21.58
N ASP A 280 -7.36 -1.71 21.89
CA ASP A 280 -8.05 -0.43 21.71
C ASP A 280 -8.01 0.13 20.27
N GLY A 281 -7.30 -0.56 19.36
CA GLY A 281 -7.18 -0.17 17.95
C GLY A 281 -6.34 1.09 17.71
N GLY A 282 -5.57 1.54 18.70
CA GLY A 282 -4.69 2.71 18.57
C GLY A 282 -3.66 2.54 17.45
N CYS A 283 -3.51 3.57 16.60
CA CYS A 283 -2.44 3.62 15.61
C CYS A 283 -1.20 4.25 16.26
N ASP A 284 -0.23 3.42 16.67
CA ASP A 284 1.00 3.86 17.36
C ASP A 284 1.88 4.82 16.53
N GLU A 285 1.66 4.88 15.21
CA GLU A 285 2.34 5.78 14.28
C GLU A 285 1.68 7.17 14.22
N GLY A 286 0.56 7.36 14.92
CA GLY A 286 -0.15 8.62 15.00
C GLY A 286 -1.25 8.79 13.93
N PRO A 287 -2.15 9.78 14.08
CA PRO A 287 -3.30 9.93 13.17
C PRO A 287 -2.94 10.17 11.71
N SER A 288 -1.80 10.78 11.41
CA SER A 288 -1.35 10.98 10.02
C SER A 288 -1.08 9.66 9.29
N TYR A 289 -0.69 8.61 10.00
CA TYR A 289 -0.43 7.29 9.42
C TYR A 289 -1.64 6.36 9.40
N TRP A 290 -2.77 6.74 10.01
CA TRP A 290 -3.96 5.89 10.00
C TRP A 290 -4.43 5.55 8.57
N GLY A 291 -4.30 6.50 7.65
CA GLY A 291 -4.58 6.28 6.22
C GLY A 291 -3.69 5.22 5.57
N ALA A 292 -2.41 5.18 5.93
CA ALA A 292 -1.46 4.18 5.44
C ALA A 292 -1.52 2.85 6.23
N ALA A 293 -2.19 2.84 7.37
CA ALA A 293 -2.27 1.72 8.30
C ALA A 293 -3.69 1.12 8.33
N GLY A 294 -4.52 1.59 9.27
CA GLY A 294 -5.87 1.06 9.51
C GLY A 294 -6.81 1.20 8.30
N ALA A 295 -6.67 2.25 7.49
CA ALA A 295 -7.51 2.45 6.32
C ALA A 295 -7.16 1.47 5.18
N LEU A 296 -5.88 1.22 4.90
CA LEU A 296 -5.46 0.23 3.90
C LEU A 296 -5.69 -1.21 4.35
N LEU A 297 -5.64 -1.47 5.67
CA LEU A 297 -6.15 -2.73 6.22
C LEU A 297 -7.64 -2.88 5.88
N TYR A 298 -8.47 -1.87 6.16
CA TYR A 298 -9.89 -1.89 5.81
C TYR A 298 -10.13 -2.15 4.32
N GLU A 299 -9.44 -1.44 3.43
CA GLU A 299 -9.62 -1.66 1.99
C GLU A 299 -9.21 -3.07 1.57
N SER A 300 -8.18 -3.65 2.19
CA SER A 300 -7.83 -5.07 1.98
C SER A 300 -8.95 -6.01 2.43
N LEU A 301 -9.57 -5.77 3.59
CA LEU A 301 -10.68 -6.58 4.10
C LEU A 301 -11.94 -6.44 3.26
N GLU A 302 -12.23 -5.25 2.74
CA GLU A 302 -13.35 -5.02 1.84
C GLU A 302 -13.16 -5.77 0.51
N ILE A 303 -11.94 -5.77 -0.04
CA ILE A 303 -11.60 -6.59 -1.21
C ILE A 303 -11.80 -8.08 -0.91
N LEU A 304 -11.31 -8.57 0.24
CA LEU A 304 -11.49 -9.97 0.65
C LEU A 304 -12.97 -10.36 0.79
N LYS A 305 -13.79 -9.46 1.35
CA LYS A 305 -15.24 -9.64 1.42
C LYS A 305 -15.86 -9.71 0.03
N ASN A 306 -15.49 -8.80 -0.87
CA ASN A 306 -16.02 -8.76 -2.25
C ASN A 306 -15.64 -10.01 -3.06
N VAL A 307 -14.37 -10.41 -3.01
CA VAL A 307 -13.87 -11.57 -3.77
C VAL A 307 -14.38 -12.90 -3.21
N THR A 308 -14.99 -12.92 -2.03
CA THR A 308 -15.62 -14.12 -1.43
C THR A 308 -17.15 -14.03 -1.38
N ALA A 309 -17.75 -13.08 -2.12
CA ALA A 309 -19.19 -12.83 -2.15
C ALA A 309 -19.81 -12.62 -0.74
N GLY A 310 -19.07 -11.94 0.14
CA GLY A 310 -19.49 -11.61 1.49
C GLY A 310 -19.17 -12.67 2.54
N LYS A 311 -18.52 -13.79 2.18
CA LYS A 311 -18.22 -14.85 3.15
C LYS A 311 -17.09 -14.47 4.10
N PHE A 312 -16.02 -13.83 3.60
CA PHE A 312 -14.93 -13.30 4.43
C PHE A 312 -15.40 -11.99 5.07
N ASP A 313 -15.92 -12.03 6.29
CA ASP A 313 -16.52 -10.87 6.94
C ASP A 313 -16.10 -10.72 8.41
N VAL A 314 -15.00 -10.00 8.61
CA VAL A 314 -14.38 -9.82 9.94
C VAL A 314 -14.70 -8.46 10.58
N PHE A 315 -15.61 -7.67 10.01
CA PHE A 315 -15.88 -6.31 10.48
C PHE A 315 -16.60 -6.25 11.84
N ASP A 316 -17.18 -7.36 12.30
CA ASP A 316 -17.73 -7.48 13.66
C ASP A 316 -16.66 -7.71 14.73
N ASP A 317 -15.42 -8.05 14.35
CA ASP A 317 -14.33 -8.25 15.31
C ASP A 317 -14.02 -6.94 16.07
N PRO A 318 -13.96 -6.98 17.42
CA PRO A 318 -13.75 -5.78 18.23
C PRO A 318 -12.49 -4.98 17.87
N LEU A 319 -11.39 -5.65 17.50
CA LEU A 319 -10.14 -4.98 17.16
C LEU A 319 -10.28 -4.23 15.83
N ILE A 320 -10.88 -4.86 14.82
CA ILE A 320 -11.12 -4.23 13.51
C ILE A 320 -11.99 -2.97 13.67
N ARG A 321 -13.08 -3.07 14.44
CA ARG A 321 -13.93 -1.92 14.76
C ARG A 321 -13.17 -0.82 15.48
N ASN A 322 -12.34 -1.18 16.46
CA ASN A 322 -11.57 -0.20 17.22
C ASN A 322 -10.54 0.54 16.36
N ILE A 323 -9.88 -0.14 15.42
CA ILE A 323 -8.97 0.48 14.45
C ILE A 323 -9.70 1.53 13.61
N GLY A 324 -10.92 1.24 13.15
CA GLY A 324 -11.74 2.22 12.43
C GLY A 324 -12.15 3.40 13.33
N GLN A 325 -12.52 3.13 14.57
CA GLN A 325 -12.96 4.16 15.52
C GLN A 325 -11.84 5.10 15.96
N TYR A 326 -10.59 4.65 15.97
CA TYR A 326 -9.45 5.47 16.37
C TYR A 326 -9.43 6.83 15.66
N PHE A 327 -9.68 6.87 14.35
CA PHE A 327 -9.53 8.09 13.54
C PHE A 327 -10.44 9.25 13.99
N HIS A 328 -11.70 8.98 14.33
CA HIS A 328 -12.59 10.03 14.83
C HIS A 328 -12.37 10.33 16.32
N LYS A 329 -11.89 9.36 17.11
CA LYS A 329 -11.58 9.57 18.54
C LYS A 329 -10.40 10.50 18.76
N VAL A 330 -9.47 10.55 17.80
CA VAL A 330 -8.30 11.46 17.81
C VAL A 330 -8.53 12.73 16.99
N ASN A 331 -9.73 12.93 16.44
CA ASN A 331 -10.14 14.18 15.81
C ASN A 331 -10.58 15.18 16.89
N ILE A 332 -10.04 16.41 16.84
CA ILE A 332 -10.44 17.50 17.75
C ILE A 332 -11.55 18.30 17.09
N HIS A 333 -11.27 18.79 15.88
CA HIS A 333 -12.19 19.50 14.99
C HIS A 333 -11.52 19.57 13.62
N ALA A 334 -12.16 19.12 12.54
CA ALA A 334 -11.55 19.13 11.21
C ALA A 334 -11.00 20.52 10.82
N PRO A 335 -9.76 20.64 10.32
CA PRO A 335 -8.82 19.56 9.97
C PRO A 335 -7.84 19.15 11.09
N TYR A 336 -8.07 19.53 12.35
CA TYR A 336 -7.17 19.32 13.48
C TYR A 336 -7.37 17.98 14.22
N PHE A 337 -6.26 17.31 14.49
CA PHE A 337 -6.19 16.02 15.18
C PHE A 337 -5.15 16.07 16.31
N ILE A 338 -5.20 15.10 17.22
CA ILE A 338 -4.15 14.90 18.22
C ILE A 338 -2.84 14.56 17.49
N ASN A 339 -1.81 15.39 17.62
CA ASN A 339 -0.55 15.26 16.90
C ASN A 339 0.52 14.47 17.66
N PHE A 340 0.17 13.27 18.15
CA PHE A 340 1.17 12.39 18.77
C PHE A 340 1.93 11.57 17.72
N ALA A 341 3.15 11.15 18.05
CA ALA A 341 4.08 10.48 17.15
C ALA A 341 4.37 11.35 15.91
N ASP A 342 4.58 10.73 14.75
CA ASP A 342 4.88 11.43 13.49
C ASP A 342 3.57 11.89 12.81
N ALA A 343 2.76 12.64 13.57
CA ALA A 343 1.51 13.20 13.09
C ALA A 343 1.55 14.73 12.97
N GLU A 344 1.00 15.22 11.88
CA GLU A 344 0.79 16.64 11.63
C GLU A 344 -0.38 17.17 12.48
N ALA A 345 -0.33 18.46 12.85
CA ALA A 345 -1.44 19.11 13.55
C ALA A 345 -2.72 19.14 12.72
N THR A 346 -2.57 19.14 11.40
CA THR A 346 -3.65 18.98 10.44
C THR A 346 -3.42 17.73 9.62
N THR A 347 -4.38 16.82 9.63
CA THR A 347 -4.38 15.65 8.75
C THR A 347 -5.78 15.45 8.17
N GLY A 348 -5.87 14.69 7.09
CA GLY A 348 -7.13 14.33 6.46
C GLY A 348 -7.04 12.89 6.00
N GLY A 349 -7.91 12.04 6.54
CA GLY A 349 -8.17 10.75 5.93
C GLY A 349 -8.92 10.96 4.62
N ASN A 350 -8.83 10.01 3.69
CA ASN A 350 -9.69 10.04 2.52
C ASN A 350 -11.17 9.96 2.99
N PRO A 351 -12.01 10.99 2.75
CA PRO A 351 -13.37 11.03 3.28
C PRO A 351 -14.22 9.83 2.85
N SER A 352 -13.98 9.31 1.63
CA SER A 352 -14.66 8.11 1.14
C SER A 352 -14.31 6.88 1.96
N ILE A 353 -13.02 6.68 2.27
CA ILE A 353 -12.58 5.52 3.06
C ILE A 353 -13.11 5.63 4.50
N VAL A 354 -13.03 6.80 5.12
CA VAL A 354 -13.58 7.03 6.48
C VAL A 354 -15.08 6.71 6.52
N TYR A 355 -15.84 7.16 5.53
CA TYR A 355 -17.27 6.88 5.45
C TYR A 355 -17.56 5.39 5.25
N ARG A 356 -16.86 4.74 4.32
CA ARG A 356 -17.08 3.31 4.02
C ARG A 356 -16.68 2.41 5.20
N TYR A 357 -15.58 2.73 5.88
CA TYR A 357 -15.19 2.02 7.11
C TYR A 357 -16.20 2.25 8.24
N GLY A 358 -16.75 3.46 8.39
CA GLY A 358 -17.81 3.71 9.37
C GLY A 358 -19.15 3.02 9.06
N LYS A 359 -19.34 2.56 7.82
CA LYS A 359 -20.54 1.82 7.38
C LYS A 359 -20.43 0.31 7.50
N ALA A 360 -19.24 -0.23 7.29
CA ALA A 360 -18.91 -1.62 7.55
C ALA A 360 -19.02 -1.91 9.05
#